data_AF-A0A7W1W180-F1
#
_entry.id   AF-A0A7W1W180-F1
#
_cell.length_a   1.000
_cell.length_b   1.000
_cell.length_c   1.000
_cell.angle_alpha   90.00
_cell.angle_beta   90.00
_cell.angle_gamma   90.00
#
_symmetry.space_group_name_H-M   'P 1'
#
loop_
_entity.id
_entity.type
_entity.pdbx_description
1 polymer ?
#
loop_
_entity_poly.entity_id
_entity_poly.type
_entity_poly.pdbx_seq_one_letter_code
_entity_poly.pdbx_strand_id
1 'polypeptide(L)' 'GWIQPRWKEVWFPDAFAGPMAQLMCAIEENAEPEISGRDNLKTMALIDACYLSVKEHRAVRIDEILNT' A
#
# COMPACT_ATOMS: atom_id res chain seq x y z
N GLY A 1 3.75 -30.39 -17.26
CA GLY A 1 3.44 -29.44 -18.35
C GLY A 1 3.16 -28.08 -17.75
N TRP A 2 3.38 -26.99 -18.49
CA TRP A 2 3.06 -25.63 -18.03
C TRP A 2 1.55 -25.43 -17.92
N ILE A 3 1.10 -24.77 -16.85
CA ILE A 3 -0.30 -24.40 -16.62
C ILE A 3 -0.44 -22.92 -16.89
N GLN A 4 -1.33 -22.55 -17.80
CA GLN A 4 -1.67 -21.15 -18.09
C GLN A 4 -3.13 -20.90 -17.70
N PRO A 5 -3.40 -20.46 -16.46
CA PRO A 5 -4.77 -20.16 -16.02
C PRO A 5 -5.34 -18.96 -16.77
N ARG A 6 -6.67 -18.96 -16.98
CA ARG A 6 -7.44 -17.84 -17.53
C ARG A 6 -8.48 -17.40 -16.51
N TRP A 7 -8.52 -16.10 -16.21
CA TRP A 7 -9.45 -15.48 -15.28
C TRP A 7 -10.37 -14.52 -16.05
N LYS A 8 -11.57 -14.26 -15.51
CA LYS A 8 -12.49 -13.28 -16.09
C LYS A 8 -12.26 -11.89 -15.53
N GLU A 9 -11.80 -11.84 -14.29
CA GLU A 9 -11.46 -10.66 -13.51
C GLU A 9 -10.04 -10.23 -13.82
N VAL A 10 -9.81 -8.93 -13.80
CA VAL A 10 -8.52 -8.31 -14.08
C VAL A 10 -8.23 -7.24 -13.03
N TRP A 11 -6.94 -6.99 -12.78
CA TRP A 11 -6.53 -5.99 -11.80
C TRP A 11 -7.15 -4.60 -12.08
N PHE A 12 -7.16 -4.17 -13.33
CA PHE A 12 -7.83 -2.95 -13.77
C PHE A 12 -8.95 -3.31 -14.75
N PRO A 13 -10.21 -2.87 -14.53
CA PRO A 13 -10.65 -1.88 -13.54
C PRO A 13 -11.16 -2.47 -12.20
N ASP A 14 -11.25 -3.80 -12.07
CA ASP A 14 -12.04 -4.43 -11.00
C ASP A 14 -11.52 -4.12 -9.58
N ALA A 15 -10.21 -3.95 -9.40
CA ALA A 15 -9.62 -3.65 -8.09
C ALA A 15 -9.87 -2.22 -7.59
N PHE A 16 -10.39 -1.32 -8.43
CA PHE A 16 -10.59 0.09 -8.07
C PHE A 16 -11.94 0.37 -7.43
N ALA A 17 -12.95 -0.48 -7.70
CA ALA A 17 -14.31 -0.24 -7.25
C ALA A 17 -14.40 -0.08 -5.71
N GLY A 18 -13.70 -0.94 -4.96
CA GLY A 18 -13.67 -0.88 -3.49
C GLY A 18 -13.01 0.40 -2.95
N PRO A 19 -11.72 0.67 -3.26
CA PRO A 19 -11.03 1.89 -2.85
C PRO A 19 -11.78 3.18 -3.20
N MET A 20 -12.34 3.25 -4.41
CA MET A 20 -13.09 4.43 -4.85
C MET A 20 -14.41 4.57 -4.10
N ALA A 21 -15.16 3.49 -3.88
CA ALA A 21 -16.39 3.55 -3.09
C ALA A 21 -16.12 4.01 -1.64
N GLN A 22 -15.07 3.46 -1.02
CA GLN A 22 -14.64 3.85 0.33
C GLN A 22 -14.26 5.33 0.40
N LEU A 23 -13.52 5.83 -0.59
CA LEU A 23 -13.18 7.25 -0.69
C LEU A 23 -14.43 8.14 -0.80
N MET A 24 -15.41 7.76 -1.62
CA MET A 24 -16.66 8.52 -1.77
C MET A 24 -17.44 8.58 -0.46
N CYS A 25 -17.57 7.47 0.28
CA CYS A 25 -18.21 7.46 1.61
C CYS A 25 -17.48 8.38 2.59
N ALA A 26 -16.14 8.35 2.63
CA ALA A 26 -15.35 9.21 3.52
C ALA A 26 -15.55 10.71 3.19
N ILE A 27 -15.70 11.06 1.92
CA ILE A 27 -16.03 12.43 1.49
C ILE A 27 -17.43 12.84 2.00
N GLU A 28 -18.44 11.97 1.82
CA GLU A 28 -19.81 12.22 2.26
C GLU A 28 -19.91 12.41 3.78
N GLU A 29 -19.15 11.63 4.54
CA GLU A 29 -19.11 11.69 6.01
C GLU A 29 -18.17 12.76 6.57
N ASN A 30 -17.42 13.45 5.71
CA ASN A 30 -16.33 14.36 6.09
C ASN A 30 -15.36 13.69 7.10
N ALA A 31 -14.99 12.44 6.80
CA ALA A 31 -14.12 11.59 7.60
C ALA A 31 -12.80 11.28 6.86
N GLU A 32 -11.79 10.82 7.60
CA GLU A 32 -10.53 10.36 6.99
C GLU A 32 -10.75 9.01 6.28
N PRO A 33 -10.33 8.84 5.01
CA PRO A 33 -10.41 7.56 4.34
C PRO A 33 -9.54 6.48 5.01
N GLU A 34 -9.97 5.23 4.94
CA GLU A 34 -9.22 4.08 5.47
C GLU A 34 -7.83 3.96 4.83
N ILE A 35 -7.77 4.17 3.51
CA ILE A 35 -6.52 4.24 2.72
C ILE A 35 -6.02 5.68 2.57
N SER A 36 -5.85 6.37 3.70
CA SER A 36 -5.37 7.75 3.73
C SER A 36 -3.96 7.92 3.14
N GLY A 37 -3.69 9.12 2.63
CA GLY A 37 -2.34 9.49 2.19
C GLY A 37 -1.29 9.40 3.31
N ARG A 38 -1.68 9.67 4.57
CA ARG A 38 -0.76 9.55 5.71
C ARG A 38 -0.45 8.09 6.03
N ASP A 39 -1.44 7.20 5.95
CA ASP A 39 -1.19 5.77 6.16
C ASP A 39 -0.27 5.20 5.07
N ASN A 40 -0.45 5.64 3.82
CA ASN A 40 0.43 5.27 2.70
C ASN A 40 1.91 5.62 2.92
N LEU A 41 2.24 6.62 3.76
CA LEU A 41 3.63 6.95 4.09
C LEU A 41 4.32 5.83 4.87
N LYS A 42 3.58 4.99 5.61
CA LYS A 42 4.17 3.82 6.29
C LYS A 42 4.68 2.79 5.29
N THR A 43 3.99 2.63 4.16
CA THR A 43 4.45 1.79 3.05
C THR A 43 5.74 2.33 2.45
N MET A 44 5.84 3.65 2.28
CA MET A 44 7.09 4.27 1.82
C MET A 44 8.23 4.08 2.83
N ALA A 45 7.96 4.25 4.13
CA ALA A 45 8.95 4.01 5.17
C ALA A 45 9.45 2.55 5.19
N LEU A 46 8.58 1.57 4.88
CA LEU A 46 8.99 0.18 4.70
C LEU A 46 9.92 0.02 3.49
N ILE A 47 9.64 0.67 2.36
CA ILE A 47 10.49 0.64 1.17
C ILE A 47 11.87 1.22 1.50
N ASP A 48 11.92 2.37 2.17
CA ASP A 48 13.16 3.02 2.59
C ASP A 48 13.96 2.13 3.57
N ALA A 49 13.28 1.49 4.53
CA ALA A 49 13.90 0.54 5.45
C ALA A 49 14.51 -0.66 4.71
N CYS A 50 13.85 -1.18 3.66
CA CYS A 50 14.39 -2.25 2.83
C CYS A 50 15.68 -1.81 2.12
N TYR A 51 15.70 -0.60 1.53
CA TYR A 51 16.90 -0.07 0.89
C TYR A 51 18.05 0.13 1.90
N LEU A 52 17.75 0.67 3.08
CA LEU A 52 18.74 0.85 4.13
C LEU A 52 19.27 -0.51 4.63
N SER A 53 18.39 -1.51 4.77
CA SER A 53 18.73 -2.85 5.21
C SER A 53 19.74 -3.52 4.27
N VAL A 54 19.52 -3.42 2.95
CA VAL A 54 20.46 -3.95 1.96
C VAL A 54 21.81 -3.23 2.04
N LYS A 55 21.79 -1.91 2.20
CA LYS A 55 23.01 -1.09 2.28
C LYS A 55 23.84 -1.40 3.53
N GLU A 56 23.20 -1.62 4.67
CA GLU A 56 23.86 -1.83 5.96
C GLU A 56 24.05 -3.30 6.33
N HIS A 57 23.54 -4.23 5.52
CA HIS A 57 23.57 -5.67 5.77
C HIS A 57 23.01 -6.06 7.15
N ARG A 58 21.98 -5.35 7.61
CA ARG A 58 21.27 -5.63 8.87
C ARG A 58 19.77 -5.45 8.72
N ALA A 59 19.00 -6.03 9.63
CA ALA A 59 17.60 -5.68 9.78
C ALA A 59 17.47 -4.21 10.22
N VAL A 60 16.57 -3.48 9.56
CA VAL A 60 16.19 -2.09 9.88
C VAL A 60 14.72 -2.10 10.25
N ARG A 61 14.38 -1.54 11.40
CA ARG A 61 13.00 -1.41 11.82
C ARG A 61 12.35 -0.18 11.16
N ILE A 62 11.05 -0.25 10.85
CA ILE A 62 10.33 0.86 10.19
C ILE A 62 10.31 2.13 11.07
N ASP A 63 10.32 1.97 12.39
CA ASP A 63 10.37 3.09 13.34
C ASP A 63 11.71 3.86 13.30
N GLU A 64 12.79 3.28 12.79
CA GLU A 64 14.04 4.00 12.52
C GLU A 64 13.84 5.04 11.40
N ILE A 65 12.98 4.75 10.41
CA ILE A 65 12.68 5.66 9.30
C ILE A 65 11.64 6.71 9.70
N LEU A 66 10.57 6.29 10.38
CA LEU A 66 9.46 7.18 10.74
C LEU A 66 9.81 8.21 11.81
N ASN A 67 10.85 7.96 12.62
CA ASN A 67 11.30 8.88 13.68
C ASN A 67 12.54 9.70 13.28
N THR A 68 12.94 9.67 12.00
CA THR A 68 13.98 10.57 11.46
C THR A 68 13.38 11.93 11.13
#